data_AF-A0A0P9RWW9-F1
#
_entry.id   AF-A0A0P9RWW9-F1
#
_cell.length_a   1.000
_cell.length_b   1.000
_cell.length_c   1.000
_cell.angle_alpha   90.00
_cell.angle_beta   90.00
_cell.angle_gamma   90.00
#
_symmetry.space_group_name_H-M   'P 1'
#
loop_
_entity.id
_entity.type
_entity.pdbx_description
1 polymer ?
#
loop_
_entity_poly.entity_id
_entity_poly.type
_entity_poly.pdbx_seq_one_letter_code
_entity_poly.pdbx_strand_id
1 'polypeptide(L)'
;MKSSTEFSLQESPNMKAIVYSGPRDVSVKNVPDAKIEKPTDALVRVTSTNICGSDLHMYEGRTSFETGRIFGHENLGQVIEVGAGVDRIKVGDWVCLPFNIGCGFCENCEKGLTGYCLTANPG
;
A
#
# COMPACT_ATOMS: atom_id res chain seq x y z
N MET A 1 -8.30 37.35 0.92
CA MET A 1 -7.73 36.14 0.31
C MET A 1 -7.73 35.05 1.35
N LYS A 2 -8.62 34.05 1.22
CA LYS A 2 -8.58 32.85 2.07
C LYS A 2 -7.61 31.88 1.40
N SER A 3 -6.57 31.49 2.14
CA SER A 3 -5.57 30.50 1.72
C SER A 3 -6.25 29.20 1.32
N SER A 4 -5.98 28.72 0.10
CA SER A 4 -6.63 27.56 -0.51
C SER A 4 -5.90 26.23 -0.24
N THR A 5 -5.19 26.11 0.88
CA THR A 5 -4.37 24.91 1.22
C THR A 5 -4.76 24.25 2.52
N GLU A 6 -6.05 24.25 2.86
CA GLU A 6 -6.59 23.31 3.86
C GLU A 6 -7.55 22.36 3.15
N PHE A 7 -6.98 21.26 2.63
CA PHE A 7 -7.77 20.11 2.23
C PHE A 7 -8.18 19.41 3.52
N SER A 8 -9.43 19.60 3.95
CA SER A 8 -9.98 18.88 5.09
C SER A 8 -9.91 17.38 4.79
N LEU A 9 -9.21 16.63 5.63
CA LEU A 9 -9.35 15.18 5.74
C LEU A 9 -10.80 14.89 6.11
N GLN A 10 -11.67 14.81 5.12
CA GLN A 10 -13.03 14.38 5.34
C GLN A 10 -12.94 12.87 5.53
N GLU A 11 -13.16 12.40 6.76
CA GLU A 11 -13.28 10.98 7.09
C GLU A 11 -14.47 10.40 6.29
N SER A 12 -14.18 9.96 5.08
CA SER A 12 -15.10 9.15 4.31
C SER A 12 -14.97 7.73 4.86
N PRO A 13 -16.07 7.02 5.18
CA PRO A 13 -15.98 5.63 5.58
C PRO A 13 -15.41 4.73 4.46
N ASN A 14 -15.28 5.27 3.24
CA ASN A 14 -14.79 4.56 2.08
C ASN A 14 -13.75 5.37 1.28
N MET A 15 -12.85 4.66 0.62
CA MET A 15 -11.93 5.16 -0.40
C MET A 15 -12.15 4.46 -1.74
N LYS A 16 -11.58 5.00 -2.82
CA LYS A 16 -11.58 4.34 -4.15
C LYS A 16 -10.37 3.43 -4.29
N ALA A 17 -10.56 2.23 -4.83
CA ALA A 17 -9.49 1.29 -5.13
C ALA A 17 -9.74 0.54 -6.45
N ILE A 18 -8.68 0.10 -7.13
CA ILE A 18 -8.77 -0.79 -8.29
C ILE A 18 -8.92 -2.23 -7.78
N VAL A 19 -10.09 -2.83 -7.98
CA VAL A 19 -10.42 -4.16 -7.48
C VAL A 19 -10.47 -5.18 -8.62
N TYR A 20 -9.75 -6.28 -8.45
CA TYR A 20 -9.74 -7.42 -9.35
C TYR A 20 -11.02 -8.25 -9.22
N SER A 21 -11.70 -8.53 -10.33
CA SER A 21 -12.90 -9.40 -10.37
C SER A 21 -12.71 -10.63 -11.28
N GLY A 22 -11.55 -10.80 -11.89
CA GLY A 22 -11.18 -11.96 -12.71
C GLY A 22 -10.33 -11.56 -13.91
N PRO A 23 -9.93 -12.51 -14.77
CA PRO A 23 -9.12 -12.23 -15.94
C PRO A 23 -9.79 -11.18 -16.83
N ARG A 24 -9.06 -10.10 -17.10
CA ARG A 24 -9.46 -8.90 -17.84
C ARG A 24 -10.58 -8.08 -17.21
N ASP A 25 -10.92 -8.32 -15.94
CA ASP A 25 -11.96 -7.61 -15.20
C ASP A 25 -11.38 -6.93 -13.95
N VAL A 26 -11.15 -5.63 -14.06
CA VAL A 26 -10.79 -4.73 -12.96
C VAL A 26 -11.66 -3.49 -13.02
N SER A 27 -12.06 -2.97 -11.85
CA SER A 27 -12.88 -1.77 -11.77
C SER A 27 -12.53 -0.94 -10.54
N VAL A 28 -12.73 0.38 -10.65
CA VAL A 28 -12.66 1.27 -9.50
C VAL A 28 -13.90 1.05 -8.65
N LYS A 29 -13.72 0.59 -7.41
CA LYS A 29 -14.81 0.37 -6.44
C LYS A 29 -14.58 1.25 -5.20
N ASN A 30 -15.68 1.56 -4.50
CA ASN A 30 -15.58 2.08 -3.14
C ASN A 30 -15.32 0.91 -2.19
N VAL A 31 -14.30 1.04 -1.35
CA VAL A 31 -13.90 0.06 -0.33
C VAL A 31 -13.75 0.80 1.01
N PRO A 32 -13.81 0.13 2.17
CA PRO A 32 -13.55 0.78 3.46
C PRO A 32 -12.21 1.52 3.45
N ASP A 33 -12.16 2.69 4.07
CA ASP A 33 -10.90 3.43 4.21
C ASP A 33 -9.90 2.63 5.09
N ALA A 34 -8.62 2.84 4.83
CA ALA A 34 -7.55 2.19 5.58
C ALA A 34 -7.47 2.75 7.00
N LYS A 35 -7.12 1.88 7.95
CA LYS A 35 -6.95 2.23 9.37
C LYS A 35 -5.69 1.55 9.92
N ILE A 36 -5.13 2.11 10.98
CA ILE A 36 -4.06 1.44 11.74
C ILE A 36 -4.63 0.16 12.34
N GLU A 37 -4.04 -1.00 12.05
CA GLU A 37 -4.43 -2.30 12.61
C GLU A 37 -3.43 -2.82 13.63
N LYS A 38 -2.14 -2.51 13.45
CA LYS A 38 -1.04 -2.89 14.32
C LYS A 38 -0.26 -1.66 14.76
N PRO A 39 0.41 -1.70 15.93
CA PRO A 39 1.27 -0.60 16.38
C PRO A 39 2.37 -0.23 15.37
N THR A 40 2.76 -1.14 14.48
CA THR A 40 3.83 -0.95 13.50
C THR A 40 3.35 -0.39 12.16
N ASP A 41 2.04 -0.14 11.98
CA ASP A 41 1.50 0.31 10.71
C ASP A 41 1.69 1.83 10.50
N ALA A 42 1.68 2.25 9.24
CA ALA A 42 1.56 3.64 8.86
C ALA A 42 0.51 3.78 7.76
N LEU A 43 -0.37 4.77 7.88
CA LEU A 43 -1.31 5.13 6.82
C LEU A 43 -0.67 6.16 5.90
N VAL A 44 -0.72 5.87 4.60
CA VAL A 44 -0.14 6.73 3.57
C VAL A 44 -1.25 7.16 2.62
N ARG A 45 -1.43 8.47 2.47
CA ARG A 45 -2.22 9.02 1.38
C ARG A 45 -1.41 8.90 0.10
N VAL A 46 -1.76 7.91 -0.72
CA VAL A 46 -1.15 7.71 -2.04
C VAL A 46 -1.47 8.93 -2.92
N THR A 47 -0.43 9.54 -3.48
CA THR A 47 -0.53 10.70 -4.37
C THR A 47 -0.31 10.31 -5.82
N SER A 48 0.56 9.33 -6.04
CA SER A 48 0.88 8.77 -7.34
C SER A 48 1.18 7.29 -7.19
N THR A 49 0.78 6.52 -8.20
CA THR A 49 1.06 5.10 -8.33
C THR A 49 1.09 4.75 -9.81
N ASN A 50 1.78 3.68 -10.15
CA ASN A 50 2.02 3.28 -11.53
C ASN A 50 1.30 1.98 -11.89
N ILE A 51 1.32 1.65 -13.18
CA ILE A 51 0.95 0.33 -13.69
C ILE A 51 2.24 -0.40 -14.05
N CYS A 52 2.48 -1.53 -13.42
CA CYS A 52 3.64 -2.37 -13.67
C CYS A 52 3.31 -3.46 -14.72
N GLY A 53 4.35 -4.02 -15.35
CA GLY A 53 4.18 -5.23 -16.17
C GLY A 53 3.67 -6.43 -15.36
N SER A 54 3.98 -6.51 -14.06
CA SER A 54 3.49 -7.54 -13.15
C SER A 54 1.99 -7.44 -12.89
N ASP A 55 1.41 -6.23 -12.88
CA ASP A 55 -0.04 -6.03 -12.80
C ASP A 55 -0.73 -6.67 -14.02
N LEU A 56 -0.12 -6.58 -15.21
CA LEU A 56 -0.64 -7.21 -16.42
C LEU A 56 -0.66 -8.73 -16.32
N HIS A 57 0.29 -9.35 -15.61
CA HIS A 57 0.26 -10.80 -15.37
C HIS A 57 -0.98 -11.21 -14.56
N MET A 58 -1.36 -10.43 -13.55
CA MET A 58 -2.56 -10.68 -12.74
C MET A 58 -3.83 -10.36 -13.54
N TYR A 59 -3.85 -9.21 -14.23
CA TYR A 59 -4.96 -8.78 -15.08
C TYR A 59 -5.28 -9.82 -16.16
N GLU A 60 -4.28 -10.45 -16.77
CA GLU A 60 -4.48 -11.47 -17.81
C GLU A 60 -4.83 -12.86 -17.26
N GLY A 61 -4.88 -13.04 -15.92
CA GLY A 61 -5.15 -14.32 -15.29
C GLY A 61 -3.98 -15.30 -15.34
N ARG A 62 -2.74 -14.81 -15.40
CA ARG A 62 -1.51 -15.62 -15.48
C ARG A 62 -0.88 -15.91 -14.11
N THR A 63 -1.58 -15.56 -13.03
CA THR A 63 -1.12 -15.76 -11.66
C THR A 63 -2.27 -16.31 -10.80
N SER A 64 -1.98 -16.69 -9.56
CA SER A 64 -2.96 -17.11 -8.56
C SER A 64 -3.59 -15.92 -7.81
N PHE A 65 -3.68 -14.74 -8.43
CA PHE A 65 -4.23 -13.55 -7.78
C PHE A 65 -5.75 -13.70 -7.55
N GLU A 66 -6.18 -13.51 -6.32
CA GLU A 66 -7.56 -13.80 -5.89
C GLU A 66 -8.52 -12.66 -6.25
N THR A 67 -9.74 -13.02 -6.67
CA THR A 67 -10.83 -12.06 -6.87
C THR A 67 -11.14 -11.30 -5.58
N GLY A 68 -11.41 -10.00 -5.70
CA GLY A 68 -11.64 -9.10 -4.58
C GLY A 68 -10.39 -8.38 -4.07
N ARG A 69 -9.19 -8.78 -4.50
CA ARG A 69 -7.94 -8.09 -4.13
C ARG A 69 -7.76 -6.76 -4.86
N ILE A 70 -7.03 -5.87 -4.21
CA ILE A 70 -6.70 -4.52 -4.68
C ILE A 70 -5.34 -4.55 -5.40
N PHE A 71 -5.26 -3.88 -6.56
CA PHE A 71 -4.03 -3.70 -7.32
C PHE A 71 -3.15 -2.57 -6.77
N GLY A 72 -1.87 -2.58 -7.15
CA GLY A 72 -0.92 -1.48 -6.92
C GLY A 72 0.22 -1.84 -5.96
N HIS A 73 1.44 -1.62 -6.41
CA HIS A 73 2.66 -1.90 -5.64
C HIS A 73 3.83 -0.95 -5.97
N GLU A 74 3.54 0.18 -6.62
CA GLU A 74 4.51 1.19 -7.03
C GLU A 74 4.07 2.57 -6.50
N ASN A 75 3.96 2.70 -5.19
CA ASN A 75 3.23 3.80 -4.55
C ASN A 75 4.16 4.89 -4.00
N LEU A 76 3.76 6.15 -4.18
CA LEU A 76 4.36 7.34 -3.57
C LEU A 76 3.28 8.15 -2.86
N GLY A 77 3.53 8.56 -1.62
CA GLY A 77 2.57 9.34 -0.86
C GLY A 77 3.11 10.00 0.38
N GLN A 78 2.20 10.61 1.13
CA GLN A 78 2.48 11.22 2.42
C GLN A 78 1.90 10.41 3.57
N VAL A 79 2.65 10.25 4.64
CA VAL A 79 2.19 9.64 5.89
C VAL A 79 1.12 10.54 6.52
N ILE A 80 -0.05 9.97 6.82
CA ILE A 80 -1.18 10.70 7.44
C ILE A 80 -1.49 10.21 8.85
N GLU A 81 -1.07 8.99 9.21
CA GLU A 81 -1.21 8.41 10.54
C GLU A 81 -0.10 7.36 10.76
N VAL A 82 0.32 7.17 12.00
CA VAL A 82 1.30 6.14 12.40
C VAL A 82 0.83 5.42 13.66
N GLY A 83 1.08 4.12 13.72
CA GLY A 83 0.87 3.34 14.93
C GLY A 83 1.89 3.66 16.02
N ALA A 84 1.58 3.29 17.26
CA ALA A 84 2.38 3.62 18.45
C ALA A 84 3.80 3.00 18.48
N GLY A 85 4.06 2.01 17.64
CA GLY A 85 5.36 1.33 17.50
C GLY A 85 6.21 1.86 16.34
N VAL A 86 5.78 2.91 15.63
CA VAL A 86 6.54 3.53 14.54
C VAL A 86 7.40 4.67 15.09
N ASP A 87 8.71 4.61 14.85
CA ASP A 87 9.69 5.59 15.35
C ASP A 87 10.60 6.21 14.27
N ARG A 88 10.61 5.65 13.05
CA ARG A 88 11.49 6.07 11.95
C ARG A 88 10.87 7.05 10.95
N ILE A 89 9.55 7.17 10.94
CA ILE A 89 8.79 8.10 10.09
C ILE A 89 7.71 8.78 10.94
N LYS A 90 7.21 9.92 10.47
CA LYS A 90 6.14 10.68 11.14
C LYS A 90 5.11 11.21 10.15
N VAL A 91 3.95 11.60 10.67
CA VAL A 91 2.91 12.28 9.90
C VAL A 91 3.49 13.49 9.15
N GLY A 92 3.20 13.58 7.86
CA GLY A 92 3.71 14.60 6.94
C GLY A 92 4.95 14.17 6.14
N ASP A 93 5.65 13.11 6.53
CA ASP A 93 6.78 12.61 5.75
C ASP A 93 6.33 12.07 4.39
N TRP A 94 7.16 12.28 3.37
CA TRP A 94 7.01 11.66 2.07
C TRP A 94 7.68 10.29 2.04
N VAL A 95 6.97 9.28 1.54
CA VAL A 95 7.45 7.90 1.48
C VAL A 95 7.23 7.30 0.10
N CYS A 96 8.28 6.64 -0.41
CA CYS A 96 8.20 5.73 -1.55
C CYS A 96 8.14 4.31 -1.00
N LEU A 97 7.10 3.56 -1.36
CA LEU A 97 6.86 2.23 -0.80
C LEU A 97 7.59 1.19 -1.67
N PRO A 98 8.56 0.43 -1.13
CA PRO A 98 9.10 -0.71 -1.84
C PRO A 98 8.01 -1.77 -2.05
N PHE A 99 7.96 -2.39 -3.23
CA PHE A 99 6.94 -3.40 -3.53
C PHE A 99 7.10 -4.68 -2.71
N ASN A 100 8.32 -4.98 -2.26
CA ASN A 100 8.60 -6.14 -1.43
C ASN A 100 8.29 -5.84 0.05
N ILE A 101 7.54 -6.73 0.68
CA ILE A 101 7.29 -6.68 2.13
C ILE A 101 8.48 -7.32 2.83
N GLY A 102 9.23 -6.52 3.61
CA GLY A 102 10.36 -6.97 4.41
C GLY A 102 10.14 -6.67 5.89
N CYS A 103 10.46 -7.62 6.77
CA CYS A 103 10.25 -7.46 8.21
C CYS A 103 11.34 -6.65 8.92
N GLY A 104 12.52 -6.49 8.29
CA GLY A 104 13.63 -5.72 8.86
C GLY A 104 14.45 -6.42 9.94
N PHE A 105 14.05 -7.62 10.40
CA PHE A 105 14.72 -8.31 11.52
C PHE A 105 15.10 -9.77 11.27
N CYS A 106 14.61 -10.43 10.21
CA CYS A 106 15.08 -11.78 9.88
C CYS A 106 16.48 -11.75 9.26
N GLU A 107 17.19 -12.88 9.27
CA GLU A 107 18.56 -13.00 8.73
C GLU A 107 18.71 -12.39 7.31
N ASN A 108 17.74 -12.63 6.43
CA ASN A 108 17.77 -12.07 5.08
C ASN A 108 17.57 -10.53 5.08
N CYS A 109 16.68 -10.00 5.92
CA CYS A 109 16.47 -8.56 6.01
C CYS A 109 17.69 -7.84 6.61
N GLU A 110 18.33 -8.41 7.64
CA GLU A 110 19.55 -7.85 8.24
C GLU A 110 20.72 -7.82 7.23
N LYS A 111 20.76 -8.77 6.30
CA LYS A 111 21.72 -8.80 5.16
C LYS A 111 21.32 -7.90 3.98
N GLY A 112 20.22 -7.16 4.07
CA GLY A 112 19.71 -6.30 2.99
C GLY A 112 18.98 -7.05 1.87
N LEU A 113 18.75 -8.36 2.01
CA LEU A 113 18.02 -9.21 1.07
C LEU A 113 16.50 -9.13 1.31
N THR A 114 15.95 -7.92 1.34
CA THR A 114 14.56 -7.65 1.77
C THR A 114 13.50 -8.24 0.82
N GLY A 115 13.86 -8.56 -0.43
CA GLY A 115 13.02 -9.30 -1.38
C GLY A 115 12.86 -10.79 -1.05
N TYR A 116 13.71 -11.33 -0.18
CA TYR A 116 13.70 -12.73 0.26
C TYR A 116 13.38 -12.83 1.76
N CYS A 117 12.50 -11.98 2.26
CA CYS A 117 12.13 -11.96 3.67
C CYS A 117 11.59 -13.32 4.15
N LEU A 118 12.15 -13.85 5.23
CA LEU A 118 11.79 -15.18 5.77
C LEU A 118 10.46 -15.19 6.54
N THR A 119 9.85 -14.03 6.79
CA THR A 119 8.63 -13.92 7.62
C THR A 119 7.44 -13.37 6.86
N ALA A 120 7.65 -12.63 5.77
CA ALA A 120 6.56 -11.98 5.03
C ALA A 120 5.81 -12.94 4.11
N ASN A 121 6.50 -13.94 3.58
CA ASN A 121 5.92 -14.99 2.75
C ASN A 121 6.59 -16.33 3.11
N PRO A 122 6.28 -16.92 4.28
CA PRO A 122 6.73 -18.27 4.59
C PRO A 122 6.09 -19.21 3.57
N GLY A 123 6.94 -19.88 2.77
CA GLY A 123 6.51 -20.82 1.74
C GLY A 123 5.74 -22.02 2.30
#